data_AF-A0A7W5DDD1-F1
#
_entry.id   AF-A0A7W5DDD1-F1
#
_cell.length_a   1.000
_cell.length_b   1.000
_cell.length_c   1.000
_cell.angle_alpha   90.00
_cell.angle_beta   90.00
_cell.angle_gamma   90.00
#
_symmetry.space_group_name_H-M   'P 1'
#
loop_
_entity.id
_entity.type
_entity.pdbx_description
1 polymer ?
#
loop_
_entity_poly.entity_id
_entity_poly.type
_entity_poly.pdbx_seq_one_letter_code
_entity_poly.pdbx_strand_id
1 'polypeptide(L)'
;MTESHILSAPIEPDAPPSSSSPASATAPPWPTTCTLAELGRILTMMHGPQAPSESSLKKWNAMGIFEGCASDELGAIADAGVSFTQESLRRPRRAGRPGLRLNTELAIERVQIQWPHLVHADTQAIVELAVARTADRLQSAVARLSPSGSVAEASPAPHSRTSVILEKVEEQLATLHEEMVAVKRELAQFSALRNNLITRLDEAVARAQDALSGHAPGAGPDPLVEARRDRDMGVLKSMMSDILEAIERIENRGAPGS
;
A
#
# COMPACT_ATOMS: atom_id res chain seq x y z
N MET A 1 -6.61 53.68 -44.32
CA MET A 1 -7.01 52.64 -45.29
C MET A 1 -5.93 51.56 -45.18
N THR A 2 -6.17 50.53 -44.35
CA THR A 2 -6.43 49.12 -44.77
C THR A 2 -5.18 48.49 -45.39
N GLU A 3 -4.66 47.31 -45.08
CA GLU A 3 -5.06 46.15 -44.27
C GLU A 3 -3.81 45.27 -44.03
N SER A 4 -3.90 44.48 -42.97
CA SER A 4 -3.25 43.21 -42.62
C SER A 4 -2.53 42.40 -43.72
N HIS A 5 -1.38 41.80 -43.40
CA HIS A 5 -1.19 40.35 -43.55
C HIS A 5 -0.05 39.82 -42.66
N ILE A 6 -0.39 38.75 -41.94
CA ILE A 6 0.37 37.95 -40.97
C ILE A 6 1.06 36.78 -41.69
N LEU A 7 2.19 36.28 -41.14
CA LEU A 7 2.74 34.88 -41.13
C LEU A 7 4.28 34.99 -41.01
N SER A 8 5.06 34.27 -40.22
CA SER A 8 4.91 33.30 -39.13
C SER A 8 6.33 33.10 -38.57
N ALA A 9 6.51 33.09 -37.25
CA ALA A 9 7.73 32.62 -36.58
C ALA A 9 7.44 31.25 -35.93
N PRO A 10 8.43 30.34 -35.86
CA PRO A 10 8.20 28.96 -35.47
C PRO A 10 8.01 28.83 -33.95
N ILE A 11 6.95 28.13 -33.56
CA ILE A 11 6.62 27.79 -32.18
C ILE A 11 7.49 26.59 -31.77
N GLU A 12 8.37 26.85 -30.81
CA GLU A 12 9.15 25.87 -30.06
C GLU A 12 8.21 25.12 -29.08
N PRO A 13 8.28 23.79 -28.96
CA PRO A 13 7.35 23.04 -28.13
C PRO A 13 7.64 23.25 -26.63
N ASP A 14 6.68 23.90 -26.00
CA ASP A 14 6.57 24.17 -24.57
C ASP A 14 6.65 22.87 -23.75
N ALA A 15 7.72 22.76 -22.96
CA ALA A 15 7.89 21.70 -21.98
C ALA A 15 6.89 21.91 -20.82
N PRO A 16 6.23 20.85 -20.31
CA PRO A 16 5.20 21.01 -19.30
C PRO A 16 5.79 21.65 -18.02
N PRO A 17 5.06 22.56 -17.35
CA PRO A 17 5.55 23.22 -16.16
C PRO A 17 5.85 22.17 -15.10
N SER A 18 7.12 22.11 -14.73
CA SER A 18 7.61 21.32 -13.61
C SER A 18 6.88 21.77 -12.36
N SER A 19 5.89 20.98 -11.96
CA SER A 19 5.26 21.04 -10.65
C SER A 19 6.33 20.77 -9.61
N SER A 20 6.95 21.84 -9.14
CA SER A 20 7.77 21.85 -7.94
C SER A 20 6.87 21.46 -6.75
N SER A 21 6.80 20.16 -6.48
CA SER A 21 6.28 19.63 -5.23
C SER A 21 7.04 20.30 -4.08
N PRO A 22 6.36 20.92 -3.11
CA PRO A 22 7.02 21.30 -1.87
C PRO A 22 7.36 20.00 -1.13
N ALA A 23 8.62 19.59 -1.24
CA ALA A 23 9.23 18.64 -0.32
C ALA A 23 9.35 19.32 1.06
N SER A 24 8.22 19.49 1.73
CA SER A 24 8.19 19.66 3.17
C SER A 24 8.63 18.33 3.75
N ALA A 25 9.89 18.24 4.17
CA ALA A 25 10.38 17.23 5.09
C ALA A 25 9.61 17.36 6.42
N THR A 26 8.36 16.93 6.36
CA THR A 26 7.48 16.78 7.51
C THR A 26 8.11 15.63 8.28
N ALA A 27 8.62 15.91 9.48
CA ALA A 27 9.11 14.86 10.36
C ALA A 27 8.11 13.69 10.37
N PRO A 28 8.59 12.43 10.32
CA PRO A 28 7.70 11.29 10.28
C PRO A 28 6.66 11.42 11.41
N PRO A 29 5.37 11.11 11.19
CA PRO A 29 4.31 11.29 12.19
C PRO A 29 4.47 10.39 13.42
N TRP A 30 5.51 9.55 13.41
CA TRP A 30 5.85 8.54 14.39
C TRP A 30 7.14 8.92 15.12
N PRO A 31 7.30 8.49 16.39
CA PRO A 31 8.58 8.64 17.08
C PRO A 31 9.69 7.92 16.29
N THR A 32 10.92 8.44 16.35
CA THR A 32 12.09 7.79 15.72
C THR A 32 12.46 6.47 16.39
N THR A 33 12.10 6.32 17.67
CA THR A 33 12.33 5.08 18.43
C THR A 33 11.06 4.62 19.14
N CYS A 34 10.79 3.32 19.08
CA CYS A 34 9.62 2.70 19.69
C CYS A 34 9.96 1.37 20.36
N THR A 35 9.20 1.01 21.38
CA THR A 35 9.16 -0.36 21.93
C THR A 35 8.32 -1.28 21.03
N LEU A 36 8.44 -2.61 21.20
CA LEU A 36 7.60 -3.58 20.45
C LEU A 36 6.09 -3.33 20.63
N ALA A 37 5.66 -2.93 21.82
CA ALA A 37 4.26 -2.61 22.09
C ALA A 37 3.81 -1.29 21.45
N GLU A 38 4.71 -0.33 21.28
CA GLU A 38 4.46 0.90 20.51
C GLU A 38 4.44 0.59 19.01
N LEU A 39 5.38 -0.22 18.51
CA LEU A 39 5.40 -0.69 17.12
C LEU A 39 4.08 -1.38 16.75
N GLY A 40 3.58 -2.29 17.58
CA GLY A 40 2.29 -2.94 17.35
C GLY A 40 1.15 -1.94 17.21
N ARG A 41 1.13 -0.88 18.04
CA ARG A 41 0.10 0.16 17.96
C ARG A 41 0.26 1.05 16.73
N ILE A 42 1.49 1.37 16.34
CA ILE A 42 1.78 2.09 15.08
C ILE A 42 1.26 1.27 13.91
N LEU A 43 1.56 -0.02 13.86
CA LEU A 43 1.08 -0.92 12.82
C LEU A 43 -0.45 -1.05 12.82
N THR A 44 -1.10 -1.10 13.98
CA THR A 44 -2.58 -1.07 14.06
C THR A 44 -3.16 0.27 13.61
N MET A 45 -2.45 1.38 13.80
CA MET A 45 -2.88 2.68 13.23
C MET A 45 -2.71 2.73 11.72
N MET A 46 -1.65 2.12 11.19
CA MET A 46 -1.34 2.13 9.76
C MET A 46 -2.16 1.11 8.96
N HIS A 47 -2.42 -0.08 9.52
CA HIS A 47 -2.98 -1.22 8.80
C HIS A 47 -4.27 -1.78 9.45
N GLY A 48 -4.78 -1.12 10.50
CA GLY A 48 -6.03 -1.51 11.14
C GLY A 48 -5.99 -2.92 11.74
N PRO A 49 -7.06 -3.72 11.60
CA PRO A 49 -7.15 -5.05 12.22
C PRO A 49 -6.22 -6.09 11.57
N GLN A 50 -5.65 -5.80 10.41
CA GLN A 50 -4.72 -6.70 9.72
C GLN A 50 -3.27 -6.58 10.25
N ALA A 51 -3.02 -5.63 11.14
CA ALA A 51 -1.71 -5.46 11.77
C ALA A 51 -1.30 -6.71 12.56
N PRO A 52 0.01 -7.07 12.56
CA PRO A 52 0.49 -8.17 13.36
C PRO A 52 0.27 -7.88 14.84
N SER A 53 -0.23 -8.89 15.55
CA SER A 53 -0.47 -8.79 16.99
C SER A 53 0.85 -8.63 17.76
N GLU A 54 0.77 -8.09 18.98
CA GLU A 54 1.94 -7.93 19.86
C GLU A 54 2.65 -9.27 20.13
N SER A 55 1.91 -10.39 20.16
CA SER A 55 2.48 -11.72 20.34
C SER A 55 3.29 -12.18 19.12
N SER A 56 2.85 -11.84 17.89
CA SER A 56 3.62 -12.10 16.67
C SER A 56 4.91 -11.28 16.65
N LEU A 57 4.83 -9.99 16.99
CA LEU A 57 6.01 -9.12 17.09
C LEU A 57 7.00 -9.62 18.13
N LYS A 58 6.54 -10.12 19.28
CA LYS A 58 7.39 -10.75 20.31
C LYS A 58 8.08 -12.03 19.79
N LYS A 59 7.35 -12.87 19.04
CA LYS A 59 7.93 -14.07 18.43
C LYS A 59 9.01 -13.71 17.41
N TRP A 60 8.76 -12.71 16.55
CA TRP A 60 9.74 -12.23 15.58
C TRP A 60 10.97 -11.63 16.22
N ASN A 61 10.80 -10.92 17.33
CA ASN A 61 11.93 -10.44 18.11
C ASN A 61 12.75 -11.59 18.71
N ALA A 62 12.09 -12.64 19.21
CA ALA A 62 12.79 -13.84 19.70
C ALA A 62 13.50 -14.64 18.59
N MET A 63 13.04 -14.51 17.34
CA MET A 63 13.67 -15.10 16.15
C MET A 63 14.78 -14.22 15.55
N GLY A 64 15.11 -13.09 16.17
CA GLY A 64 16.17 -12.19 15.69
C GLY A 64 15.79 -11.34 14.48
N ILE A 65 14.50 -11.25 14.10
CA ILE A 65 14.07 -10.52 12.89
C ILE A 65 14.38 -9.01 13.00
N PHE A 66 14.38 -8.49 14.23
CA PHE A 66 14.72 -7.10 14.55
C PHE A 66 16.20 -6.91 14.91
N GLU A 67 17.07 -7.90 14.72
CA GLU A 67 18.52 -7.73 14.86
C GLU A 67 19.00 -6.74 13.78
N GLY A 68 19.53 -5.59 14.24
CA GLY A 68 19.88 -4.44 13.40
C GLY A 68 18.88 -3.28 13.45
N CYS A 69 17.69 -3.46 14.05
CA CYS A 69 16.76 -2.35 14.34
C CYS A 69 16.94 -1.79 15.75
N ALA A 70 17.78 -2.39 16.59
CA ALA A 70 18.03 -1.92 17.95
C ALA A 70 18.70 -0.54 17.91
N SER A 71 18.07 0.43 18.58
CA SER A 71 18.64 1.76 18.71
C SER A 71 19.57 1.78 19.92
N ASP A 72 20.88 1.77 19.67
CA ASP A 72 21.92 1.72 20.72
C ASP A 72 22.20 3.09 21.36
N GLU A 73 21.38 4.10 21.06
CA GLU A 73 21.55 5.45 21.58
C GLU A 73 21.11 5.57 23.04
N LEU A 74 22.10 5.43 23.91
CA LEU A 74 22.17 6.02 25.24
C LEU A 74 21.88 7.53 25.14
N GLY A 75 20.62 7.92 25.35
CA GLY A 75 20.26 9.32 25.61
C GLY A 75 19.77 10.12 24.41
N ALA A 76 18.52 9.92 24.03
CA ALA A 76 17.73 10.97 23.43
C ALA A 76 16.34 10.99 24.06
N ILE A 77 16.24 11.74 25.17
CA ILE A 77 14.98 12.40 25.54
C ILE A 77 14.83 13.56 24.55
N ALA A 78 14.61 13.24 23.28
CA ALA A 78 14.17 14.22 22.32
C ALA A 78 12.66 14.31 22.48
N ASP A 79 12.26 15.23 23.35
CA ASP A 79 10.90 15.73 23.52
C ASP A 79 10.54 16.50 22.22
N ALA A 80 10.44 15.78 21.11
CA ALA A 80 9.87 16.30 19.88
C ALA A 80 8.38 16.53 20.15
N GLY A 81 7.97 17.78 20.01
CA GLY A 81 6.71 18.35 20.50
C GLY A 81 5.51 17.43 20.40
N VAL A 82 4.68 17.49 21.45
CA VAL A 82 3.49 16.65 21.68
C VAL A 82 2.56 16.69 20.47
N SER A 83 2.76 15.76 19.55
CA SER A 83 1.87 15.52 18.43
C SER A 83 0.75 14.58 18.88
N PHE A 84 -0.45 14.77 18.34
CA PHE A 84 -1.66 14.01 18.68
C PHE A 84 -1.47 12.48 18.56
N THR A 85 -0.59 12.04 17.65
CA THR A 85 -0.19 10.63 17.46
C THR A 85 0.71 10.14 18.59
N GLN A 86 1.63 10.98 19.09
CA GLN A 86 2.55 10.65 20.16
C GLN A 86 1.83 10.47 21.51
N GLU A 87 0.84 11.32 21.81
CA GLU A 87 0.02 11.18 23.02
C GLU A 87 -0.81 9.89 22.98
N SER A 88 -1.26 9.48 21.78
CA SER A 88 -1.98 8.22 21.57
C SER A 88 -1.12 6.96 21.79
N LEU A 89 0.21 7.10 21.66
CA LEU A 89 1.19 6.05 21.93
C LEU A 89 1.61 5.99 23.41
N ARG A 90 1.35 7.02 24.21
CA ARG A 90 1.67 7.03 25.64
C ARG A 90 0.53 6.41 26.45
N ARG A 91 0.67 5.15 26.88
CA ARG A 91 -0.09 4.60 28.02
C ARG A 91 0.66 4.92 29.32
N PRO A 92 -0.03 5.02 30.48
CA PRO A 92 0.62 5.10 31.78
C PRO A 92 1.60 3.93 31.93
N ARG A 93 2.89 4.23 32.03
CA ARG A 93 3.95 3.23 32.16
C ARG A 93 3.70 2.47 33.46
N ARG A 94 3.22 1.22 33.37
CA ARG A 94 3.30 0.29 34.50
C ARG A 94 4.78 0.05 34.75
N ALA A 95 5.24 0.33 35.97
CA ALA A 95 6.62 0.15 36.40
C ALA A 95 7.12 -1.24 35.98
N GLY A 96 8.00 -1.28 34.99
CA GLY A 96 8.44 -2.51 34.34
C GLY A 96 9.69 -2.22 33.53
N ARG A 97 10.55 -3.25 33.44
CA ARG A 97 11.88 -3.23 32.82
C ARG A 97 11.88 -2.48 31.48
N PRO A 98 12.84 -1.58 31.20
CA PRO A 98 12.92 -0.90 29.92
C PRO A 98 13.01 -1.95 28.80
N GLY A 99 11.98 -2.00 27.97
CA GLY A 99 11.93 -2.89 26.81
C GLY A 99 12.97 -2.50 25.77
N LEU A 100 13.33 -3.46 24.91
CA LEU A 100 14.17 -3.22 23.73
C LEU A 100 13.59 -2.03 22.93
N ARG A 101 14.43 -1.03 22.65
CA ARG A 101 14.07 0.12 21.82
C ARG A 101 14.52 -0.14 20.40
N LEU A 102 13.58 -0.02 19.47
CA LEU A 102 13.79 -0.22 18.05
C LEU A 102 13.73 1.14 17.34
N ASN A 103 14.55 1.34 16.33
CA ASN A 103 14.34 2.38 15.33
C ASN A 103 13.01 2.07 14.61
N THR A 104 12.09 3.02 14.67
CA THR A 104 10.70 2.81 14.22
C THR A 104 10.60 2.59 12.72
N GLU A 105 11.38 3.30 11.92
CA GLU A 105 11.35 3.19 10.46
C GLU A 105 11.89 1.82 10.01
N LEU A 106 13.07 1.45 10.51
CA LEU A 106 13.69 0.16 10.20
C LEU A 106 12.81 -1.01 10.67
N ALA A 107 12.18 -0.88 11.84
CA ALA A 107 11.30 -1.92 12.36
C ALA A 107 10.03 -2.08 11.51
N ILE A 108 9.45 -1.00 11.00
CA ILE A 108 8.29 -1.04 10.09
C ILE A 108 8.69 -1.71 8.77
N GLU A 109 9.85 -1.35 8.21
CA GLU A 109 10.36 -1.97 6.99
C GLU A 109 10.56 -3.48 7.15
N ARG A 110 11.17 -3.93 8.26
CA ARG A 110 11.33 -5.35 8.56
C ARG A 110 9.99 -6.07 8.71
N VAL A 111 8.99 -5.43 9.27
CA VAL A 111 7.63 -5.99 9.37
C VAL A 111 6.98 -6.13 8.00
N GLN A 112 7.14 -5.16 7.11
CA GLN A 112 6.61 -5.24 5.75
C GLN A 112 7.27 -6.36 4.93
N ILE A 113 8.58 -6.56 5.10
CA ILE A 113 9.31 -7.68 4.49
C ILE A 113 8.79 -9.02 5.03
N GLN A 114 8.63 -9.12 6.36
CA GLN A 114 8.19 -10.34 7.01
C GLN A 114 6.70 -10.66 6.77
N TRP A 115 5.90 -9.65 6.45
CA TRP A 115 4.47 -9.79 6.25
C TRP A 115 3.97 -8.99 5.04
N PRO A 116 4.23 -9.50 3.81
CA PRO A 116 3.93 -8.80 2.56
C PRO A 116 2.44 -8.47 2.37
N HIS A 117 1.55 -9.22 3.02
CA HIS A 117 0.11 -9.01 2.94
C HIS A 117 -0.37 -7.70 3.57
N LEU A 118 0.45 -7.01 4.38
CA LEU A 118 0.12 -5.70 4.97
C LEU A 118 -0.01 -4.57 3.92
N VAL A 119 0.58 -4.73 2.74
CA VAL A 119 0.56 -3.73 1.66
C VAL A 119 -0.84 -3.57 1.05
N HIS A 120 -1.71 -4.56 1.21
CA HIS A 120 -3.08 -4.56 0.66
C HIS A 120 -4.14 -4.21 1.72
N ALA A 121 -3.73 -3.52 2.80
CA ALA A 121 -4.62 -3.22 3.91
C ALA A 121 -5.87 -2.45 3.45
N ASP A 122 -7.04 -2.92 3.87
CA ASP A 122 -8.32 -2.32 3.55
C ASP A 122 -8.43 -0.93 4.23
N THR A 123 -8.32 0.11 3.40
CA THR A 123 -8.43 1.52 3.81
C THR A 123 -9.73 1.81 4.56
N GLN A 124 -10.82 1.09 4.27
CA GLN A 124 -12.10 1.27 4.94
C GLN A 124 -12.05 0.84 6.42
N ALA A 125 -11.43 -0.31 6.71
CA ALA A 125 -11.27 -0.80 8.07
C ALA A 125 -10.36 0.10 8.92
N ILE A 126 -9.38 0.76 8.31
CA ILE A 126 -8.51 1.74 8.97
C ILE A 126 -9.32 2.98 9.39
N VAL A 127 -10.16 3.50 8.49
CA VAL A 127 -11.04 4.65 8.76
C VAL A 127 -12.07 4.31 9.83
N GLU A 128 -12.74 3.17 9.75
CA GLU A 128 -13.73 2.74 10.75
C GLU A 128 -13.11 2.64 12.16
N LEU A 129 -11.90 2.11 12.26
CA LEU A 129 -11.20 1.96 13.52
C LEU A 129 -10.67 3.30 14.06
N ALA A 130 -10.28 4.23 13.18
CA ALA A 130 -9.97 5.60 13.56
C ALA A 130 -11.20 6.32 14.10
N VAL A 131 -12.34 6.21 13.39
CA VAL A 131 -13.64 6.78 13.78
C VAL A 131 -14.08 6.25 15.14
N ALA A 132 -14.02 4.93 15.35
CA ALA A 132 -14.35 4.30 16.63
C ALA A 132 -13.49 4.84 17.79
N ARG A 133 -12.17 4.98 17.58
CA ARG A 133 -11.29 5.56 18.62
C ARG A 133 -11.57 7.02 18.91
N THR A 134 -11.89 7.82 17.90
CA THR A 134 -12.31 9.21 18.12
C THR A 134 -13.64 9.27 18.86
N ALA A 135 -14.59 8.40 18.55
CA ALA A 135 -15.85 8.31 19.26
C ALA A 135 -15.65 7.92 20.73
N ASP A 136 -14.83 6.92 21.03
CA ASP A 136 -14.49 6.52 22.41
C ASP A 136 -13.86 7.65 23.21
N ARG A 137 -13.00 8.45 22.57
CA ARG A 137 -12.36 9.61 23.20
C ARG A 137 -13.33 10.74 23.44
N LEU A 138 -14.22 11.03 22.48
CA LEU A 138 -15.29 12.02 22.67
C LEU A 138 -16.22 11.58 23.78
N GLN A 139 -16.64 10.31 23.82
CA GLN A 139 -17.44 9.75 24.90
C GLN A 139 -16.71 9.85 26.26
N SER A 140 -15.41 9.54 26.29
CA SER A 140 -14.61 9.65 27.51
C SER A 140 -14.42 11.10 27.97
N ALA A 141 -14.27 12.05 27.03
CA ALA A 141 -14.16 13.48 27.32
C ALA A 141 -15.51 14.04 27.80
N VAL A 142 -16.61 13.68 27.15
CA VAL A 142 -17.98 14.02 27.56
C VAL A 142 -18.29 13.44 28.93
N ALA A 143 -17.90 12.19 29.22
CA ALA A 143 -18.08 11.58 30.54
C ALA A 143 -17.26 12.30 31.64
N ARG A 144 -16.10 12.88 31.31
CA ARG A 144 -15.32 13.71 32.24
C ARG A 144 -15.92 15.12 32.42
N LEU A 145 -16.61 15.62 31.40
CA LEU A 145 -17.27 16.93 31.43
C LEU A 145 -18.67 16.88 32.03
N SER A 146 -19.32 15.71 32.04
CA SER A 146 -20.60 15.42 32.69
C SER A 146 -20.38 15.16 34.18
N PRO A 147 -20.56 16.15 35.08
CA PRO A 147 -20.39 15.95 36.50
C PRO A 147 -21.69 15.32 37.00
N SER A 148 -21.70 14.00 37.19
CA SER A 148 -22.79 13.35 37.92
C SER A 148 -22.58 13.56 39.43
N GLY A 149 -23.24 14.61 39.92
CA GLY A 149 -23.70 14.87 41.30
C GLY A 149 -22.91 14.32 42.49
N SER A 150 -22.24 15.22 43.23
CA SER A 150 -22.21 15.20 44.70
C SER A 150 -21.72 16.54 45.27
N VAL A 151 -22.67 17.30 45.82
CA VAL A 151 -22.60 18.33 46.90
C VAL A 151 -21.43 19.33 46.92
N ALA A 152 -21.70 20.58 46.54
CA ALA A 152 -21.26 21.77 47.29
C ALA A 152 -22.00 23.04 46.80
N GLU A 153 -22.49 23.79 47.78
CA GLU A 153 -23.28 25.01 47.74
C GLU A 153 -22.47 26.25 47.29
N ALA A 154 -23.17 27.23 46.71
CA ALA A 154 -22.83 28.64 46.50
C ALA A 154 -21.83 29.07 45.39
N SER A 155 -22.36 29.67 44.31
CA SER A 155 -22.06 31.05 43.85
C SER A 155 -22.68 31.33 42.46
N PRO A 156 -23.46 32.42 42.23
CA PRO A 156 -24.12 32.67 40.96
C PRO A 156 -23.21 33.47 40.00
N ALA A 157 -22.42 32.78 39.18
CA ALA A 157 -21.98 33.14 37.82
C ALA A 157 -20.70 32.34 37.47
N PRO A 158 -20.77 31.40 36.50
CA PRO A 158 -20.27 31.73 35.15
C PRO A 158 -21.00 30.92 34.06
N HIS A 159 -22.31 31.10 33.89
CA HIS A 159 -23.09 30.31 32.91
C HIS A 159 -22.88 30.75 31.45
N SER A 160 -22.38 31.98 31.21
CA SER A 160 -22.16 32.50 29.86
C SER A 160 -20.89 31.97 29.19
N ARG A 161 -19.89 31.54 29.98
CA ARG A 161 -18.61 31.07 29.42
C ARG A 161 -18.70 29.63 28.94
N THR A 162 -19.47 28.81 29.65
CA THR A 162 -19.76 27.42 29.26
C THR A 162 -20.73 27.37 28.08
N SER A 163 -21.69 28.29 27.98
CA SER A 163 -22.59 28.37 26.83
C SER A 163 -21.84 28.70 25.53
N VAL A 164 -20.89 29.64 25.56
CA VAL A 164 -20.06 29.98 24.38
C VAL A 164 -19.14 28.83 23.96
N ILE A 165 -18.66 28.02 24.92
CA ILE A 165 -17.86 26.83 24.60
C ILE A 165 -18.74 25.75 23.98
N LEU A 166 -19.96 25.54 24.50
CA LEU A 166 -20.91 24.57 23.95
C LEU A 166 -21.35 24.95 22.53
N GLU A 167 -21.63 26.22 22.29
CA GLU A 167 -22.00 26.74 20.95
C GLU A 167 -20.87 26.53 19.94
N LYS A 168 -19.61 26.77 20.34
CA LYS A 168 -18.44 26.48 19.49
C LYS A 168 -18.25 24.98 19.22
N VAL A 169 -18.54 24.12 20.20
CA VAL A 169 -18.48 22.67 20.01
C VAL A 169 -19.59 22.21 19.08
N GLU A 170 -20.78 22.78 19.18
CA GLU A 170 -21.91 22.49 18.30
C GLU A 170 -21.62 22.93 16.85
N GLU A 171 -21.02 24.11 16.68
CA GLU A 171 -20.58 24.61 15.37
C GLU A 171 -19.48 23.71 14.77
N GLN A 172 -18.49 23.29 15.57
CA GLN A 172 -17.47 22.33 15.12
C GLN A 172 -18.04 20.96 14.76
N LEU A 173 -19.05 20.49 15.49
CA LEU A 173 -19.74 19.23 15.18
C LEU A 173 -20.55 19.33 13.89
N ALA A 174 -21.17 20.47 13.62
CA ALA A 174 -21.87 20.73 12.37
C ALA A 174 -20.90 20.72 11.18
N THR A 175 -19.77 21.43 11.28
CA THR A 175 -18.73 21.44 10.23
C THR A 175 -18.16 20.04 9.99
N LEU A 176 -17.85 19.29 11.05
CA LEU A 176 -17.33 17.92 10.93
C LEU A 176 -18.38 16.97 10.32
N HIS A 177 -19.66 17.20 10.59
CA HIS A 177 -20.74 16.44 9.95
C HIS A 177 -20.80 16.71 8.44
N GLU A 178 -20.68 17.96 8.02
CA GLU A 178 -20.64 18.34 6.60
C GLU A 178 -19.42 17.72 5.89
N GLU A 179 -18.24 17.78 6.51
CA GLU A 179 -17.03 17.14 6.00
C GLU A 179 -17.21 15.62 5.88
N MET A 180 -17.80 14.97 6.88
CA MET A 180 -18.10 13.53 6.80
C MET A 180 -19.09 13.19 5.67
N VAL A 181 -20.07 14.04 5.42
CA VAL A 181 -21.01 13.86 4.30
C VAL A 181 -20.29 14.02 2.96
N ALA A 182 -19.37 14.98 2.84
CA ALA A 182 -18.54 15.14 1.65
C ALA A 182 -17.64 13.91 1.41
N VAL A 183 -16.95 13.43 2.44
CA VAL A 183 -16.12 12.21 2.37
C VAL A 183 -16.94 10.99 1.99
N LYS A 184 -18.17 10.83 2.53
CA LYS A 184 -19.06 9.74 2.12
C LYS A 184 -19.45 9.81 0.65
N ARG A 185 -19.64 11.01 0.08
CA ARG A 185 -19.92 11.18 -1.35
C ARG A 185 -18.71 10.82 -2.19
N GLU A 186 -17.52 11.28 -1.82
CA GLU A 186 -16.28 10.93 -2.51
C GLU A 186 -16.01 9.41 -2.44
N LEU A 187 -16.20 8.79 -1.28
CA LEU A 187 -16.07 7.34 -1.12
C LEU A 187 -17.06 6.58 -2.01
N ALA A 188 -18.31 7.05 -2.13
CA ALA A 188 -19.28 6.47 -3.04
C ALA A 188 -18.83 6.60 -4.51
N GLN A 189 -18.22 7.73 -4.89
CA GLN A 189 -17.65 7.94 -6.23
C GLN A 189 -16.45 7.01 -6.48
N PHE A 190 -15.53 6.88 -5.53
CA PHE A 190 -14.40 5.95 -5.63
C PHE A 190 -14.85 4.49 -5.68
N SER A 191 -15.87 4.12 -4.91
CA SER A 191 -16.48 2.79 -4.95
C SER A 191 -17.11 2.49 -6.32
N ALA A 192 -17.81 3.47 -6.90
CA ALA A 192 -18.34 3.34 -8.25
C ALA A 192 -17.23 3.19 -9.30
N LEU A 193 -16.15 3.98 -9.19
CA LEU A 193 -14.98 3.87 -10.07
C LEU A 193 -14.29 2.51 -9.93
N ARG A 194 -14.12 2.01 -8.69
CA ARG A 194 -13.56 0.68 -8.42
C ARG A 194 -14.41 -0.40 -9.06
N ASN A 195 -15.73 -0.37 -8.89
CA ASN A 195 -16.61 -1.37 -9.47
C ASN A 195 -16.57 -1.33 -11.01
N ASN A 196 -16.49 -0.13 -11.62
CA ASN A 196 -16.30 -0.02 -13.08
C ASN A 196 -14.95 -0.58 -13.54
N LEU A 197 -13.88 -0.37 -12.77
CA LEU A 197 -12.56 -0.92 -13.09
C LEU A 197 -12.55 -2.45 -12.99
N ILE A 198 -13.20 -3.00 -11.96
CA ILE A 198 -13.36 -4.46 -11.79
C ILE A 198 -14.09 -5.03 -13.00
N THR A 199 -15.23 -4.46 -13.41
CA THR A 199 -15.95 -4.98 -14.58
C THR A 199 -15.12 -4.88 -15.86
N ARG A 200 -14.37 -3.79 -16.07
CA ARG A 200 -13.47 -3.65 -17.22
C ARG A 200 -12.32 -4.67 -17.19
N LEU A 201 -11.78 -4.97 -16.01
CA LEU A 201 -10.76 -5.99 -15.84
C LEU A 201 -11.33 -7.37 -16.11
N ASP A 202 -12.52 -7.69 -15.59
CA ASP A 202 -13.21 -8.95 -15.87
C ASP A 202 -13.49 -9.11 -17.37
N GLU A 203 -13.92 -8.05 -18.07
CA GLU A 203 -14.09 -8.06 -19.52
C GLU A 203 -12.77 -8.20 -20.29
N ALA A 204 -11.68 -7.61 -19.81
CA ALA A 204 -10.36 -7.76 -20.42
C ALA A 204 -9.81 -9.18 -20.20
N VAL A 205 -10.01 -9.75 -19.02
CA VAL A 205 -9.66 -11.13 -18.67
C VAL A 205 -10.51 -12.10 -19.48
N ALA A 206 -11.83 -11.88 -19.58
CA ALA A 206 -12.70 -12.69 -20.42
C ALA A 206 -12.26 -12.64 -21.88
N ARG A 207 -11.93 -11.46 -22.43
CA ARG A 207 -11.40 -11.35 -23.80
C ARG A 207 -10.04 -12.00 -23.98
N ALA A 208 -9.15 -11.90 -22.99
CA ALA A 208 -7.85 -12.56 -23.04
C ALA A 208 -8.00 -14.09 -22.95
N GLN A 209 -8.91 -14.56 -22.10
CA GLN A 209 -9.29 -15.96 -22.02
C GLN A 209 -9.94 -16.41 -23.32
N ASP A 210 -10.85 -15.66 -23.93
CA ASP A 210 -11.43 -15.97 -25.23
C ASP A 210 -10.39 -15.96 -26.36
N ALA A 211 -9.36 -15.11 -26.28
CA ALA A 211 -8.26 -15.12 -27.23
C ALA A 211 -7.34 -16.34 -27.04
N LEU A 212 -7.12 -16.76 -25.79
CA LEU A 212 -6.34 -17.96 -25.44
C LEU A 212 -7.12 -19.27 -25.68
N SER A 213 -8.43 -19.24 -25.44
CA SER A 213 -9.41 -20.30 -25.69
C SER A 213 -9.85 -20.31 -27.16
N GLY A 214 -9.59 -19.22 -27.88
CA GLY A 214 -9.75 -19.05 -29.32
C GLY A 214 -8.81 -19.91 -30.14
N HIS A 215 -8.09 -20.83 -29.50
CA HIS A 215 -7.74 -22.10 -30.11
C HIS A 215 -9.04 -22.85 -30.45
N ALA A 216 -9.53 -22.61 -31.67
CA ALA A 216 -10.75 -23.22 -32.20
C ALA A 216 -10.87 -24.71 -31.82
N PRO A 217 -12.07 -25.22 -31.49
CA PRO A 217 -12.29 -26.63 -31.24
C PRO A 217 -12.04 -27.39 -32.55
N GLY A 218 -10.79 -27.81 -32.76
CA GLY A 218 -10.32 -28.34 -34.04
C GLY A 218 -8.86 -28.02 -34.38
N ALA A 219 -8.17 -27.16 -33.62
CA ALA A 219 -6.75 -26.90 -33.86
C ALA A 219 -5.88 -28.03 -33.27
N GLY A 220 -5.86 -29.15 -33.99
CA GLY A 220 -4.66 -29.99 -34.05
C GLY A 220 -3.47 -29.18 -34.60
N PRO A 221 -2.24 -29.74 -34.56
CA PRO A 221 -1.09 -29.10 -35.17
C PRO A 221 -1.44 -28.70 -36.61
N ASP A 222 -1.14 -27.46 -36.97
CA ASP A 222 -1.49 -26.88 -38.26
C ASP A 222 -1.06 -27.84 -39.38
N PRO A 223 -1.99 -28.44 -40.15
CA PRO A 223 -1.68 -29.48 -41.11
C PRO A 223 -0.71 -29.00 -42.19
N LEU A 224 -0.63 -27.69 -42.45
CA LEU A 224 0.36 -27.11 -43.35
C LEU A 224 1.76 -27.07 -42.73
N VAL A 225 1.85 -26.85 -41.41
CA VAL A 225 3.11 -26.90 -40.66
C VAL A 225 3.59 -28.35 -40.51
N GLU A 226 2.68 -29.28 -40.23
CA GLU A 226 3.00 -30.72 -40.16
C GLU A 226 3.44 -31.25 -41.54
N ALA A 227 2.71 -30.93 -42.62
CA ALA A 227 3.10 -31.32 -43.98
C ALA A 227 4.45 -30.71 -44.40
N ARG A 228 4.74 -29.47 -43.99
CA ARG A 228 6.04 -28.84 -44.23
C ARG A 228 7.15 -29.54 -43.44
N ARG A 229 6.89 -29.87 -42.17
CA ARG A 229 7.83 -30.60 -41.30
C ARG A 229 8.13 -31.99 -41.85
N ASP A 230 7.13 -32.71 -42.32
CA ASP A 230 7.28 -34.03 -42.94
C ASP A 230 8.08 -33.96 -44.23
N ARG A 231 7.82 -32.95 -45.07
CA ARG A 231 8.60 -32.71 -46.28
C ARG A 231 10.06 -32.44 -45.96
N ASP A 232 10.34 -31.54 -45.01
CA ASP A 232 11.71 -31.17 -44.63
C ASP A 232 12.44 -32.34 -43.94
N MET A 233 11.73 -33.15 -43.15
CA MET A 233 12.25 -34.41 -42.62
C MET A 233 12.54 -35.45 -43.71
N GLY A 234 11.73 -35.50 -44.77
CA GLY A 234 11.97 -36.34 -45.94
C GLY A 234 13.24 -35.92 -46.70
N VAL A 235 13.44 -34.62 -46.89
CA VAL A 235 14.66 -34.07 -47.51
C VAL A 235 15.89 -34.38 -46.64
N LEU A 236 15.79 -34.20 -45.31
CA LEU A 236 16.88 -34.53 -44.39
C LEU A 236 17.24 -36.03 -44.43
N LYS A 237 16.24 -36.92 -44.46
CA LYS A 237 16.46 -38.36 -44.62
C LYS A 237 17.16 -38.69 -45.94
N SER A 238 16.73 -38.09 -47.05
CA SER A 238 17.40 -38.27 -48.34
C SER A 238 18.85 -37.82 -48.28
N MET A 239 19.13 -36.63 -47.74
CA MET A 239 20.50 -36.12 -47.61
C MET A 239 21.37 -37.01 -46.71
N MET A 240 20.81 -37.53 -45.61
CA MET A 240 21.54 -38.46 -44.74
C MET A 240 21.82 -39.79 -45.44
N SER A 241 20.86 -40.34 -46.19
CA SER A 241 21.07 -41.53 -47.01
C SER A 241 22.14 -41.31 -48.08
N ASP A 242 22.12 -40.18 -48.79
CA ASP A 242 23.13 -39.84 -49.80
C ASP A 242 24.54 -39.70 -49.19
N ILE A 243 24.64 -39.13 -47.98
CA ILE A 243 25.89 -39.03 -47.23
C ILE A 243 26.38 -40.42 -46.82
N LEU A 244 25.50 -41.27 -46.29
CA LEU A 244 25.86 -42.63 -45.90
C LEU A 244 26.32 -43.47 -47.10
N GLU A 245 25.61 -43.41 -48.22
CA GLU A 245 26.03 -44.07 -49.47
C GLU A 245 27.35 -43.52 -50.02
N ALA A 246 27.59 -42.21 -49.88
CA ALA A 246 28.86 -41.61 -50.26
C ALA A 246 30.00 -42.13 -49.38
N ILE A 247 29.77 -42.25 -48.06
CA ILE A 247 30.74 -42.82 -47.11
C ILE A 247 31.00 -44.30 -47.44
N GLU A 248 29.96 -45.10 -47.66
CA GLU A 248 30.08 -46.52 -48.03
C GLU A 248 30.83 -46.70 -49.36
N ARG A 249 30.58 -45.84 -50.35
CA ARG A 249 31.36 -45.83 -51.61
C ARG A 249 32.83 -45.48 -51.40
N ILE A 250 33.14 -44.58 -50.46
CA ILE A 250 34.52 -44.22 -50.10
C ILE A 250 35.19 -45.37 -49.35
N GLU A 251 34.49 -46.02 -48.43
CA GLU A 251 34.96 -47.18 -47.68
C GLU A 251 35.24 -48.38 -48.60
N ASN A 252 34.32 -48.69 -49.51
CA ASN A 252 34.48 -49.76 -50.50
C ASN A 252 35.55 -49.44 -51.57
N ARG A 253 35.85 -48.17 -51.84
CA ARG A 253 37.02 -47.76 -52.65
C ARG A 253 38.33 -47.79 -51.87
N GLY A 254 38.26 -47.57 -50.56
CA GLY A 254 39.38 -47.53 -49.64
C GLY A 254 39.80 -48.91 -49.09
N ALA A 255 39.06 -49.98 -49.43
CA ALA A 255 39.44 -51.36 -49.21
C ALA A 255 40.14 -51.94 -50.47
N PRO A 256 41.44 -51.71 -50.68
CA PRO A 256 42.20 -52.55 -51.60
C PRO A 256 42.22 -53.96 -51.02
N GLY A 257 41.98 -54.95 -51.87
CA GLY A 257 42.04 -56.35 -51.49
C GLY A 257 43.31 -56.65 -50.68
N SER A 258 43.08 -57.19 -49.49
CA SER A 258 44.06 -57.91 -48.70
C SER A 258 43.41 -59.13 -48.09
#